data_AF-A0A3D5AU15-F1
#
_entry.id   AF-A0A3D5AU15-F1
#
_cell.length_a   1.000
_cell.length_b   1.000
_cell.length_c   1.000
_cell.angle_alpha   90.00
_cell.angle_beta   90.00
_cell.angle_gamma   90.00
#
_symmetry.space_group_name_H-M   'P 1'
#
loop_
_entity.id
_entity.type
_entity.pdbx_description
1 polymer ?
#
loop_
_entity_poly.entity_id
_entity_poly.type
_entity_poly.pdbx_seq_one_letter_code
_entity_poly.pdbx_strand_id
1 'polypeptide(L)'
;MTPARNQEVLRTLRILVLAIALPAGGTACKQKPPPDDGKSHTIQRTEYAPEEFGIGRQHTRDKACNQDIDQLLDEIRLCYKERGTASRCEYLQEKNSEKIKRLKNSVRCAR
;
A
#
# COMPACT_ATOMS: atom_id res chain seq x y z
N MET A 1 -8.36 -41.44 11.57
CA MET A 1 -8.40 -41.90 12.98
C MET A 1 -6.98 -41.90 13.53
N THR A 2 -6.61 -40.84 14.24
CA THR A 2 -5.58 -40.81 15.31
C THR A 2 -6.11 -41.59 16.55
N PRO A 3 -5.36 -41.88 17.64
CA PRO A 3 -4.17 -41.18 18.17
C PRO A 3 -3.01 -42.10 18.71
N ALA A 4 -1.77 -41.60 18.74
CA ALA A 4 -1.00 -41.12 19.92
C ALA A 4 -0.77 -42.11 21.10
N ARG A 5 0.51 -42.39 21.39
CA ARG A 5 1.16 -42.81 22.66
C ARG A 5 2.64 -42.47 22.49
N ASN A 6 3.44 -42.00 23.43
CA ASN A 6 3.36 -41.61 24.84
C ASN A 6 4.69 -40.87 25.08
N GLN A 7 4.66 -39.62 25.55
CA GLN A 7 5.07 -39.20 26.91
C GLN A 7 6.54 -39.41 27.29
N GLU A 8 7.03 -38.49 28.13
CA GLU A 8 8.35 -38.35 28.76
C GLU A 8 9.16 -37.22 28.07
N VAL A 9 9.48 -36.06 28.65
CA VAL A 9 9.57 -35.66 30.05
C VAL A 9 9.27 -34.16 30.17
N LEU A 10 8.22 -33.86 30.95
CA LEU A 10 7.86 -32.55 31.45
C LEU A 10 8.83 -32.16 32.58
N ARG A 11 9.87 -31.38 32.29
CA ARG A 11 10.72 -30.67 33.27
C ARG A 11 11.17 -29.38 32.55
N THR A 12 10.83 -28.16 32.95
CA THR A 12 10.88 -27.62 34.30
C THR A 12 10.10 -26.31 34.32
N LEU A 13 9.03 -26.27 35.12
CA LEU A 13 8.36 -25.06 35.56
C LEU A 13 9.36 -24.22 36.37
N ARG A 14 9.61 -22.96 35.98
CA ARG A 14 10.05 -21.92 36.92
C ARG A 14 9.09 -20.74 36.82
N ILE A 15 8.14 -20.80 37.73
CA ILE A 15 7.27 -19.71 38.16
C ILE A 15 8.17 -18.59 38.69
N LEU A 16 8.06 -17.39 38.13
CA LEU A 16 8.30 -16.16 38.88
C LEU A 16 7.13 -15.22 38.62
N VAL A 17 6.15 -15.29 39.52
CA VAL A 17 5.08 -14.30 39.67
C VAL A 17 5.72 -13.04 40.23
N LEU A 18 5.69 -11.95 39.47
CA LEU A 18 5.89 -10.61 40.02
C LEU A 18 4.70 -9.75 39.62
N ALA A 19 3.74 -9.67 40.55
CA ALA A 19 2.61 -8.78 40.49
C ALA A 19 3.11 -7.33 40.63
N ILE A 20 2.88 -6.50 39.61
CA ILE A 20 3.04 -5.05 39.73
C ILE A 20 1.63 -4.47 39.86
N ALA A 21 1.41 -3.86 41.02
CA ALA A 21 0.19 -3.28 41.49
C ALA A 21 -0.37 -2.22 40.53
N LEU A 22 -1.68 -2.27 40.25
CA LEU A 22 -2.42 -1.16 39.69
C LEU A 22 -2.60 -0.08 40.78
N PRO A 23 -2.14 1.16 40.58
CA PRO A 23 -2.62 2.27 41.38
C PRO A 23 -4.02 2.67 40.89
N ALA A 24 -5.03 2.24 41.63
CA ALA A 24 -6.34 2.88 41.63
C ALA A 24 -6.29 4.08 42.59
N GLY A 25 -6.57 5.28 42.07
CA GLY A 25 -6.90 6.44 42.89
C GLY A 25 -6.18 7.72 42.47
N GLY A 26 -6.96 8.72 42.04
CA GLY A 26 -6.47 10.09 41.89
C GLY A 26 -7.20 10.90 40.82
N THR A 27 -8.24 11.60 41.25
CA THR A 27 -9.00 12.61 40.50
C THR A 27 -8.16 13.79 40.01
N ALA A 28 -8.59 14.40 38.89
CA ALA A 28 -8.12 15.67 38.27
C ALA A 28 -6.80 15.54 37.47
N CYS A 29 -6.69 15.82 36.17
CA CYS A 29 -7.48 16.65 35.26
C CYS A 29 -7.66 15.92 33.93
N LYS A 30 -8.91 15.71 33.51
CA LYS A 30 -9.24 15.48 32.10
C LYS A 30 -8.99 16.78 31.34
N GLN A 31 -7.76 17.03 30.91
CA GLN A 31 -7.58 17.82 29.70
C GLN A 31 -8.03 16.92 28.56
N LYS A 32 -9.30 17.09 28.18
CA LYS A 32 -9.78 16.60 26.89
C LYS A 32 -8.79 17.17 25.87
N PRO A 33 -8.12 16.34 25.05
CA PRO A 33 -7.35 16.86 23.94
C PRO A 33 -8.26 17.85 23.20
N PRO A 34 -7.77 19.03 22.80
CA PRO A 34 -8.58 19.94 21.99
C PRO A 34 -9.19 19.11 20.84
N PRO A 35 -10.47 19.33 20.50
CA PRO A 35 -11.09 18.59 19.41
C PRO A 35 -10.16 18.71 18.22
N ASP A 36 -9.72 17.58 17.66
CA ASP A 36 -9.14 17.54 16.33
C ASP A 36 -10.18 18.24 15.45
N ASP A 37 -9.90 19.48 15.07
CA ASP A 37 -10.65 20.18 14.03
C ASP A 37 -10.36 19.35 12.77
N GLY A 38 -11.16 18.29 12.58
CA GLY A 38 -10.92 17.11 11.75
C GLY A 38 -10.95 17.40 10.26
N LYS A 39 -10.21 18.40 9.83
CA LYS A 39 -9.83 18.67 8.47
C LYS A 39 -8.33 18.91 8.50
N SER A 40 -7.59 17.81 8.70
CA SER A 40 -6.35 17.66 7.94
C SER A 40 -6.75 17.85 6.49
N HIS A 41 -6.65 19.09 6.01
CA HIS A 41 -6.70 19.41 4.61
C HIS A 41 -5.41 18.85 4.03
N THR A 42 -5.31 17.53 3.96
CA THR A 42 -4.32 16.84 3.17
C THR A 42 -4.65 17.27 1.75
N ILE A 43 -4.01 18.34 1.29
CA ILE A 43 -4.18 18.86 -0.06
C ILE A 43 -3.84 17.68 -0.94
N GLN A 44 -4.84 17.09 -1.57
CA GLN A 44 -4.63 16.02 -2.53
C GLN A 44 -3.72 16.62 -3.59
N ARG A 45 -2.48 16.14 -3.64
CA ARG A 45 -1.51 16.61 -4.62
C ARG A 45 -2.12 16.37 -6.00
N THR A 46 -2.37 17.44 -6.76
CA THR A 46 -2.92 17.36 -8.13
C THR A 46 -1.86 17.61 -9.19
N GLU A 47 -0.68 18.06 -8.77
CA GLU A 47 0.46 18.34 -9.63
C GLU A 47 1.38 17.13 -9.64
N TYR A 48 1.03 16.18 -10.50
CA TYR A 48 1.93 15.08 -10.83
C TYR A 48 2.59 15.32 -12.18
N ALA A 49 3.91 15.32 -12.18
CA ALA A 49 4.70 15.38 -13.39
C ALA A 49 4.70 14.00 -14.10
N PRO A 50 4.80 13.96 -15.44
CA PRO A 50 4.84 12.71 -16.19
C PRO A 50 5.93 11.74 -15.72
N GLU A 51 7.08 12.27 -15.34
CA GLU A 51 8.27 11.50 -14.96
C GLU A 51 8.08 10.73 -13.64
N GLU A 52 7.16 11.19 -12.78
CA GLU A 52 6.79 10.52 -11.53
C GLU A 52 6.03 9.22 -11.77
N PHE A 53 5.30 9.15 -12.88
CA PHE A 53 4.65 7.93 -13.35
C PHE A 53 5.58 7.08 -14.23
N GLY A 54 6.81 7.53 -14.49
CA GLY A 54 7.77 6.84 -15.36
C GLY A 54 7.51 7.04 -16.85
N ILE A 55 6.70 8.03 -17.24
CA ILE A 55 6.46 8.37 -18.65
C ILE A 55 7.75 8.88 -19.29
N GLY A 56 8.04 8.43 -20.50
CA GLY A 56 9.25 8.80 -21.25
C GLY A 56 10.49 7.99 -20.86
N ARG A 57 10.37 7.05 -19.90
CA ARG A 57 11.43 6.09 -19.60
C ARG A 57 11.44 4.95 -20.62
N GLN A 58 12.59 4.31 -20.76
CA GLN A 58 12.68 3.08 -21.54
C GLN A 58 12.10 1.90 -20.75
N HIS A 59 11.00 1.31 -21.22
CA HIS A 59 10.34 0.15 -20.61
C HIS A 59 10.65 -1.17 -21.34
N THR A 60 10.86 -1.09 -22.65
CA THR A 60 11.18 -2.16 -23.60
C THR A 60 12.21 -1.72 -24.63
N ARG A 61 12.72 -2.65 -25.45
CA ARG A 61 13.64 -2.36 -26.56
C ARG A 61 12.91 -1.72 -27.75
N ASP A 62 11.69 -2.14 -28.01
CA ASP A 62 10.83 -1.57 -29.05
C ASP A 62 10.29 -0.18 -28.68
N LYS A 63 10.42 0.79 -29.59
CA LYS A 63 9.99 2.19 -29.40
C LYS A 63 8.47 2.34 -29.38
N ALA A 64 7.75 1.60 -30.23
CA ALA A 64 6.29 1.70 -30.30
C ALA A 64 5.67 1.14 -29.01
N CYS A 65 6.22 0.05 -28.47
CA CYS A 65 5.81 -0.49 -27.18
C CYS A 65 6.05 0.47 -26.02
N ASN A 66 7.14 1.24 -26.05
CA ASN A 66 7.37 2.29 -25.05
C ASN A 66 6.29 3.39 -25.14
N GLN A 67 5.89 3.80 -26.33
CA GLN A 67 4.81 4.78 -26.53
C GLN A 67 3.46 4.25 -26.01
N ASP A 68 3.14 2.99 -26.29
CA ASP A 68 1.93 2.33 -25.78
C ASP A 68 1.92 2.31 -24.24
N ILE A 69 3.06 2.00 -23.61
CA ILE A 69 3.20 1.98 -22.15
C ILE A 69 3.08 3.40 -21.57
N ASP A 70 3.73 4.39 -22.19
CA ASP A 70 3.65 5.79 -21.77
C ASP A 70 2.22 6.32 -21.82
N GLN A 71 1.43 5.95 -22.84
CA GLN A 71 0.02 6.32 -22.92
C GLN A 71 -0.80 5.72 -21.77
N LEU A 72 -0.56 4.45 -21.43
CA LEU A 72 -1.25 3.79 -20.30
C LEU A 72 -0.88 4.42 -18.94
N LEU A 73 0.36 4.90 -18.79
CA LEU A 73 0.80 5.63 -17.60
C LEU A 73 0.22 7.04 -17.55
N ASP A 74 0.10 7.71 -18.70
CA ASP A 74 -0.49 9.04 -18.79
C ASP A 74 -1.99 9.05 -18.44
N GLU A 75 -2.73 8.00 -18.81
CA GLU A 75 -4.12 7.81 -18.39
C GLU A 75 -4.27 7.78 -16.85
N ILE A 76 -3.33 7.12 -16.15
CA ILE A 76 -3.33 7.05 -14.68
C ILE A 76 -3.01 8.43 -14.10
N ARG A 77 -1.98 9.11 -14.64
CA ARG A 77 -1.60 10.46 -14.24
C ARG A 77 -2.77 11.45 -14.39
N LEU A 78 -3.47 11.40 -15.53
CA LEU A 78 -4.63 12.23 -15.79
C LEU A 78 -5.76 11.95 -14.79
N CYS A 79 -6.02 10.69 -14.43
CA CYS A 79 -7.02 10.36 -13.42
C CYS A 79 -6.74 11.06 -12.08
N TYR A 80 -5.50 11.01 -11.61
CA TYR A 80 -5.11 11.67 -10.36
C TYR A 80 -5.07 13.21 -10.49
N LYS A 81 -4.72 13.74 -11.66
CA LYS A 81 -4.72 15.19 -11.93
C LYS A 81 -6.15 15.78 -11.96
N GLU A 82 -7.10 15.07 -12.57
CA GLU A 82 -8.49 15.51 -12.73
C GLU A 82 -9.35 15.33 -11.47
N ARG A 83 -8.74 14.99 -10.32
CA ARG A 83 -9.44 14.68 -9.06
C ARG A 83 -10.46 13.55 -9.24
N GLY A 84 -10.10 12.53 -10.02
CA GLY A 84 -10.84 11.27 -10.00
C GLY A 84 -10.92 10.70 -8.58
N THR A 85 -11.96 9.90 -8.29
CA THR A 85 -12.01 9.22 -6.99
C THR A 85 -10.79 8.31 -6.85
N ALA A 86 -10.19 8.25 -5.66
CA ALA A 86 -9.02 7.42 -5.41
C ALA A 86 -9.23 5.97 -5.88
N SER A 87 -10.38 5.38 -5.55
CA SER A 87 -10.79 4.04 -5.99
C SER A 87 -10.84 3.85 -7.50
N ARG A 88 -11.24 4.89 -8.26
CA ARG A 88 -11.27 4.83 -9.73
C ARG A 88 -9.86 4.84 -10.30
N CYS A 89 -8.99 5.69 -9.77
CA CYS A 89 -7.61 5.79 -10.26
C CYS A 89 -6.78 4.57 -9.87
N GLU A 90 -7.01 4.00 -8.69
CA GLU A 90 -6.42 2.73 -8.25
C GLU A 90 -6.86 1.57 -9.15
N TYR A 91 -8.16 1.46 -9.45
CA TYR A 91 -8.66 0.45 -10.39
C TYR A 91 -8.05 0.62 -11.79
N LEU A 92 -7.96 1.86 -12.29
CA LEU A 92 -7.32 2.13 -13.57
C LEU A 92 -5.83 1.75 -13.55
N GLN A 93 -5.13 2.06 -12.46
CA GLN A 93 -3.73 1.72 -12.26
C GLN A 93 -3.53 0.20 -12.26
N GLU A 94 -4.36 -0.57 -11.56
CA GLU A 94 -4.30 -2.03 -11.56
C GLU A 94 -4.52 -2.59 -12.98
N LYS A 95 -5.59 -2.16 -13.65
CA LYS A 95 -5.93 -2.59 -15.00
C LYS A 95 -4.83 -2.28 -16.01
N ASN A 96 -4.27 -1.06 -15.96
CA ASN A 96 -3.22 -0.65 -16.89
C ASN A 96 -1.88 -1.31 -16.54
N SER A 97 -1.59 -1.57 -15.27
CA SER A 97 -0.40 -2.35 -14.85
C SER A 97 -0.40 -3.75 -15.46
N GLU A 98 -1.55 -4.44 -15.46
CA GLU A 98 -1.69 -5.75 -16.11
C GLU A 98 -1.50 -5.68 -17.63
N LYS A 99 -2.03 -4.63 -18.29
CA LYS A 99 -1.78 -4.41 -19.72
C LYS A 99 -0.30 -4.16 -20.02
N ILE A 100 0.35 -3.29 -19.24
CA ILE A 100 1.78 -2.99 -19.38
C ILE A 100 2.59 -4.27 -19.22
N LYS A 101 2.28 -5.10 -18.21
CA LYS A 101 2.91 -6.40 -18.01
C LYS A 101 2.75 -7.31 -19.23
N ARG A 102 1.56 -7.38 -19.83
CA ARG A 102 1.34 -8.16 -21.05
C ARG A 102 2.12 -7.61 -22.25
N LEU A 103 2.16 -6.29 -22.42
CA LEU A 103 2.94 -5.64 -23.47
C LEU A 103 4.43 -5.96 -23.33
N LYS A 104 5.00 -5.74 -22.14
CA LYS A 104 6.42 -6.01 -21.85
C LYS A 104 6.82 -7.46 -22.09
N ASN A 105 5.92 -8.41 -21.85
CA ASN A 105 6.16 -9.84 -22.07
C ASN A 105 5.74 -10.33 -23.46
N SER A 106 5.23 -9.45 -24.32
CA SER A 106 4.86 -9.83 -25.69
C SER A 106 6.10 -10.00 -26.56
N VAL A 107 6.05 -10.97 -27.48
CA VAL A 107 7.13 -11.22 -28.46
C VAL A 107 7.41 -9.98 -29.31
N ARG A 108 6.39 -9.15 -29.58
CA ARG A 108 6.55 -7.89 -30.31
C ARG A 108 7.51 -6.94 -29.58
N CYS A 109 7.31 -6.74 -28.28
CA CYS A 109 8.06 -5.76 -27.50
C CYS A 109 9.41 -6.26 -26.97
N ALA A 110 9.65 -7.58 -27.06
CA ALA A 110 10.92 -8.19 -26.68
C ALA A 110 12.02 -8.08 -27.75
N ARG A 111 11.64 -7.70 -28.99
CA ARG A 111 12.55 -7.54 -30.12
C ARG A 111 13.44 -6.30 -29.98
#